data_AF-A0A1G7H2S7-F1
#
_entry.id   AF-A0A1G7H2S7-F1
#
_cell.length_a   1.000
_cell.length_b   1.000
_cell.length_c   1.000
_cell.angle_alpha   90.00
_cell.angle_beta   90.00
_cell.angle_gamma   90.00
#
_symmetry.space_group_name_H-M   'P 1'
#
loop_
_entity.id
_entity.type
_entity.pdbx_description
1 polymer ?
#
loop_
_entity_poly.entity_id
_entity_poly.type
_entity_poly.pdbx_seq_one_letter_code
_entity_poly.pdbx_strand_id
1 'polypeptide(L)'
;MVTDEEWIKLTNHKKKEEVFQSIINTPEYTPLVKKDWYGHDFVYLKENKESIFWTDFQHIDEYPEYLSFFPAGQTSQQIRNITEFYHENSIAEDHEFIFLTREDIDGFVNHTVHLLCEIVSQRMNMGGCML
;
A
#
# COMPACT_ATOMS: atom_id res chain seq x y z
N MET A 1 12.55 2.82 -3.34
CA MET A 1 11.81 2.46 -4.58
C MET A 1 11.04 3.68 -5.06
N VAL A 2 10.63 3.75 -6.33
CA VAL A 2 9.83 4.90 -6.85
C VAL A 2 8.59 5.13 -5.99
N THR A 3 7.90 4.07 -5.61
CA THR A 3 6.76 4.11 -4.70
C THR A 3 7.06 4.77 -3.35
N ASP A 4 8.25 4.55 -2.77
CA ASP A 4 8.63 5.17 -1.49
C ASP A 4 8.82 6.69 -1.66
N GLU A 5 9.39 7.12 -2.78
CA GLU A 5 9.61 8.54 -3.08
C GLU A 5 8.28 9.26 -3.27
N GLU A 6 7.36 8.68 -4.05
CA GLU A 6 6.02 9.23 -4.24
C GLU A 6 5.21 9.23 -2.94
N TRP A 7 5.35 8.20 -2.11
CA TRP A 7 4.68 8.15 -0.80
C TRP A 7 5.20 9.23 0.15
N ILE A 8 6.51 9.49 0.14
CA ILE A 8 7.11 10.60 0.91
C ILE A 8 6.57 11.95 0.42
N LYS A 9 6.39 12.15 -0.89
CA LYS A 9 5.81 13.38 -1.43
C LYS A 9 4.37 13.58 -0.96
N LEU A 10 3.53 12.54 -1.09
CA LEU A 10 2.15 12.57 -0.61
C LEU A 10 2.11 12.92 0.88
N THR A 11 2.81 12.14 1.71
CA THR A 11 2.76 12.33 3.17
C THR A 11 3.33 13.68 3.61
N ASN A 12 4.35 14.22 2.93
CA ASN A 12 4.85 15.57 3.19
C ASN A 12 3.86 16.67 2.78
N HIS A 13 3.04 16.42 1.76
CA HIS A 13 1.95 17.32 1.39
C HIS A 13 0.83 17.26 2.43
N LYS A 14 0.31 16.05 2.73
CA LYS A 14 -0.75 15.82 3.72
C LYS A 14 -0.40 16.40 5.09
N LYS A 15 0.86 16.26 5.52
CA LYS A 15 1.34 16.85 6.77
C LYS A 15 1.14 18.35 6.87
N LYS A 16 0.97 19.11 5.78
CA LYS A 16 0.72 20.55 5.81
C LYS A 16 -0.74 20.92 6.07
N GLU A 17 -1.66 19.96 5.94
CA GLU A 17 -3.09 20.17 6.17
C GLU A 17 -3.41 20.34 7.66
N GLU A 18 -4.42 21.14 7.98
CA GLU A 18 -4.80 21.45 9.36
C GLU A 18 -5.14 20.18 10.16
N VAL A 19 -5.83 19.23 9.54
CA VAL A 19 -6.20 17.95 10.17
C VAL A 19 -4.96 17.15 10.59
N PHE A 20 -3.89 17.14 9.78
CA PHE A 20 -2.62 16.51 10.16
C PHE A 20 -1.87 17.30 11.21
N GLN A 21 -1.80 18.63 11.07
CA GLN A 21 -1.12 19.50 12.01
C GLN A 21 -1.69 19.38 13.42
N SER A 22 -2.99 19.09 13.54
CA SER A 22 -3.66 18.86 14.83
C SER A 22 -3.15 17.62 15.59
N ILE A 23 -2.58 16.63 14.88
CA ILE A 23 -2.15 15.35 15.47
C ILE A 23 -0.65 15.05 15.33
N ILE A 24 0.10 15.76 14.47
CA ILE A 24 1.47 15.35 14.06
C ILE A 24 2.48 15.16 15.20
N ASN A 25 2.30 15.88 16.31
CA ASN A 25 3.16 15.81 17.50
C ASN A 25 2.53 14.99 18.64
N THR A 26 1.48 14.22 18.36
CA THR A 26 0.78 13.41 19.36
C THR A 26 1.07 11.92 19.16
N PRO A 27 0.96 11.10 20.21
CA PRO A 27 1.12 9.65 20.11
C PRO A 27 0.13 9.00 19.13
N GLU A 28 -1.02 9.63 18.92
CA GLU A 28 -2.10 9.14 18.06
C GLU A 28 -1.81 9.32 16.56
N TYR A 29 -0.81 10.13 16.20
CA TYR A 29 -0.47 10.41 14.79
C TYR A 29 -0.34 9.13 13.95
N THR A 30 0.58 8.26 14.37
CA THR A 30 0.89 7.05 13.61
C THR A 30 -0.29 6.08 13.54
N PRO A 31 -0.98 5.72 14.64
CA PRO A 31 -2.10 4.78 14.56
C PRO A 31 -3.27 5.33 13.75
N LEU A 32 -3.59 6.63 13.84
CA LEU A 32 -4.69 7.22 13.07
C LEU A 32 -4.41 7.20 11.56
N VAL A 33 -3.22 7.66 11.14
CA VAL A 33 -2.85 7.66 9.72
C VAL A 33 -2.73 6.24 9.18
N LYS A 34 -2.18 5.29 9.95
CA LYS A 34 -2.10 3.88 9.55
C LYS A 34 -3.48 3.23 9.45
N LYS A 35 -4.43 3.62 10.30
CA LYS A 35 -5.80 3.11 10.25
C LYS A 35 -6.47 3.48 8.93
N ASP A 36 -6.30 4.72 8.46
CA ASP A 36 -6.82 5.11 7.14
C ASP A 36 -6.08 4.38 6.02
N TRP A 37 -4.75 4.29 6.11
CA TRP A 37 -3.94 3.62 5.09
C TRP A 37 -4.36 2.16 4.87
N TYR A 38 -4.32 1.33 5.92
CA TYR A 38 -4.78 -0.07 5.82
C TYR A 38 -6.29 -0.17 5.62
N GLY A 39 -7.06 0.82 6.07
CA GLY A 39 -8.50 0.90 5.85
C GLY A 39 -8.86 0.82 4.37
N HIS A 40 -8.11 1.50 3.50
CA HIS A 40 -8.32 1.42 2.05
C HIS A 40 -8.03 0.04 1.49
N ASP A 41 -6.98 -0.64 1.97
CA ASP A 41 -6.67 -2.02 1.56
C ASP A 41 -7.84 -2.96 1.91
N PHE A 42 -8.42 -2.84 3.12
CA PHE A 42 -9.56 -3.65 3.52
C PHE A 42 -10.81 -3.38 2.66
N VAL A 43 -11.11 -2.12 2.36
CA VAL A 43 -12.24 -1.77 1.47
C VAL A 43 -12.00 -2.35 0.07
N TYR A 44 -10.82 -2.14 -0.50
CA TYR A 44 -10.45 -2.66 -1.81
C TYR A 44 -10.59 -4.19 -1.87
N LEU A 45 -10.01 -4.92 -0.91
CA LEU A 45 -10.08 -6.38 -0.88
C LEU A 45 -11.49 -6.91 -0.59
N LYS A 46 -12.36 -6.15 0.08
CA LYS A 46 -13.78 -6.50 0.23
C LYS A 46 -14.51 -6.42 -1.11
N GLU A 47 -14.24 -5.38 -1.90
CA GLU A 47 -14.91 -5.09 -3.16
C GLU A 47 -14.36 -5.86 -4.37
N ASN A 48 -13.09 -6.27 -4.34
CA ASN A 48 -12.37 -6.87 -5.49
C ASN A 48 -11.91 -8.30 -5.15
N LYS A 49 -12.82 -9.27 -5.25
CA LYS A 49 -12.57 -10.69 -4.89
C LYS A 49 -11.72 -11.44 -5.93
N GLU A 50 -11.54 -10.85 -7.08
CA GLU A 50 -10.67 -11.27 -8.17
C GLU A 50 -9.24 -10.70 -8.07
N SER A 51 -8.95 -9.87 -7.06
CA SER A 51 -7.60 -9.33 -6.86
C SER A 51 -6.56 -10.43 -6.59
N ILE A 52 -5.31 -10.15 -6.97
CA ILE A 52 -4.17 -11.08 -6.80
C ILE A 52 -3.99 -11.58 -5.37
N PHE A 53 -4.47 -10.81 -4.39
CA PHE A 53 -4.43 -11.21 -2.99
C PHE A 53 -5.24 -12.49 -2.78
N TRP A 54 -6.48 -12.53 -3.27
CA TRP A 54 -7.40 -13.65 -3.11
C TRP A 54 -7.11 -14.79 -4.08
N THR A 55 -6.61 -14.51 -5.28
CA THR A 55 -6.43 -15.54 -6.32
C THR A 55 -5.10 -16.27 -6.21
N ASP A 56 -4.02 -15.59 -5.80
CA ASP A 56 -2.66 -16.11 -5.88
C ASP A 56 -1.90 -15.95 -4.56
N PHE A 57 -1.80 -14.73 -4.03
CA PHE A 57 -0.90 -14.39 -2.93
C PHE A 57 -1.19 -15.18 -1.65
N GLN A 58 -2.46 -15.25 -1.24
CA GLN A 58 -2.85 -15.95 -0.01
C GLN A 58 -2.57 -17.47 -0.05
N HIS A 59 -2.34 -18.03 -1.23
CA HIS A 59 -2.10 -19.46 -1.44
C HIS A 59 -0.60 -19.79 -1.55
N ILE A 60 0.28 -18.82 -1.27
CA ILE A 60 1.72 -19.06 -1.22
C ILE A 60 2.08 -19.66 0.15
N ASP A 61 2.19 -20.98 0.20
CA ASP A 61 2.54 -21.71 1.43
C ASP A 61 4.04 -21.64 1.76
N GLU A 62 4.88 -21.74 0.73
CA GLU A 62 6.34 -21.72 0.83
C GLU A 62 6.94 -20.84 -0.27
N TYR A 63 7.95 -20.05 0.12
CA TYR A 63 8.72 -19.22 -0.79
C TYR A 63 10.22 -19.41 -0.53
N PRO A 64 11.01 -19.80 -1.54
CA PRO A 64 12.45 -19.98 -1.41
C PRO A 64 13.16 -18.63 -1.22
N GLU A 65 14.16 -18.59 -0.34
CA GLU A 65 15.00 -17.40 -0.19
C GLU A 65 16.03 -17.32 -1.33
N TYR A 66 15.88 -16.32 -2.18
CA TYR A 66 16.83 -16.07 -3.28
C TYR A 66 17.95 -15.11 -2.89
N LEU A 67 17.73 -14.28 -1.88
CA LEU A 67 18.67 -13.24 -1.47
C LEU A 67 19.37 -13.67 -0.19
N SER A 68 20.70 -13.84 -0.26
CA SER A 68 21.52 -14.41 0.81
C SER A 68 21.57 -13.59 2.10
N PHE A 69 21.09 -12.34 2.06
CA PHE A 69 21.01 -11.48 3.25
C PHE A 69 19.70 -11.67 4.04
N PHE A 70 18.70 -12.37 3.49
CA PHE A 70 17.50 -12.72 4.25
C PHE A 70 17.72 -14.04 5.01
N PRO A 71 17.46 -14.07 6.33
CA PRO A 71 17.32 -15.30 7.08
C PRO A 71 16.42 -16.34 6.38
N ALA A 72 16.79 -17.61 6.49
CA ALA A 72 16.03 -18.71 5.92
C ALA A 72 14.57 -18.69 6.40
N GLY A 73 13.64 -18.69 5.45
CA GLY A 73 12.19 -18.72 5.71
C GLY A 73 11.58 -17.38 6.12
N GLN A 74 12.34 -16.28 6.15
CA GLN A 74 11.82 -14.96 6.50
C GLN A 74 10.71 -14.51 5.54
N THR A 75 10.91 -14.66 4.24
CA THR A 75 9.93 -14.29 3.20
C THR A 75 8.64 -15.09 3.36
N SER A 76 8.75 -16.40 3.57
CA SER A 76 7.57 -17.25 3.84
C SER A 76 6.82 -16.80 5.09
N GLN A 77 7.53 -16.40 6.15
CA GLN A 77 6.89 -15.87 7.36
C GLN A 77 6.18 -14.55 7.10
N GLN A 78 6.77 -13.64 6.31
CA GLN A 78 6.12 -12.37 5.99
C GLN A 78 4.88 -12.55 5.12
N ILE A 79 4.92 -13.49 4.17
CA ILE A 79 3.73 -13.85 3.39
C ILE A 79 2.61 -14.32 4.31
N ARG A 80 2.89 -15.23 5.26
CA ARG A 80 1.90 -15.67 6.26
C ARG A 80 1.36 -14.50 7.08
N ASN A 81 2.23 -13.65 7.61
CA ASN A 81 1.81 -12.49 8.41
C ASN A 81 0.88 -11.55 7.62
N ILE A 82 1.17 -11.30 6.35
CA ILE A 82 0.35 -10.44 5.48
C ILE A 82 -1.01 -11.10 5.23
N THR A 83 -1.00 -12.40 4.90
CA THR A 83 -2.23 -13.17 4.67
C THR A 83 -3.11 -13.19 5.93
N GLU A 84 -2.56 -13.55 7.09
CA GLU A 84 -3.26 -13.53 8.37
C GLU A 84 -3.82 -12.14 8.69
N PHE A 85 -3.01 -11.09 8.50
CA PHE A 85 -3.45 -9.71 8.74
C PHE A 85 -4.72 -9.37 7.95
N TYR A 86 -4.76 -9.64 6.64
CA TYR A 86 -5.92 -9.31 5.82
C TYR A 86 -7.12 -10.26 5.96
N HIS A 87 -6.93 -11.46 6.51
CA HIS A 87 -8.03 -12.36 6.87
C HIS A 87 -8.67 -12.02 8.22
N GLU A 88 -7.85 -11.70 9.22
CA GLU A 88 -8.30 -11.55 10.61
C GLU A 88 -8.73 -10.13 10.96
N ASN A 89 -8.31 -9.14 10.16
CA ASN A 89 -8.59 -7.74 10.41
C ASN A 89 -9.59 -7.18 9.39
N SER A 90 -10.24 -6.10 9.79
CA SER A 90 -11.16 -5.35 8.95
C SER A 90 -11.20 -3.90 9.40
N ILE A 91 -11.83 -3.06 8.59
CA ILE A 91 -12.18 -1.69 8.95
C ILE A 91 -13.69 -1.61 9.23
N ALA A 92 -14.08 -0.74 10.17
CA ALA A 92 -15.49 -0.51 10.46
C ALA A 92 -16.21 0.08 9.24
N GLU A 93 -17.48 -0.30 9.01
CA GLU A 93 -18.23 0.15 7.82
C GLU A 93 -18.52 1.65 7.84
N ASP A 94 -18.55 2.26 9.02
CA ASP A 94 -18.74 3.68 9.27
C ASP A 94 -17.42 4.43 9.52
N HIS A 95 -16.26 3.81 9.22
CA HIS A 95 -14.96 4.46 9.38
C HIS A 95 -14.83 5.65 8.43
N GLU A 96 -14.64 6.83 9.00
CA GLU A 96 -14.36 8.06 8.25
C GLU A 96 -12.86 8.17 7.94
N PHE A 97 -12.53 8.31 6.66
CA PHE A 97 -11.17 8.47 6.16
C PHE A 97 -10.75 9.95 6.18
N ILE A 98 -10.25 10.41 7.33
CA ILE A 98 -9.98 11.83 7.61
C ILE A 98 -8.58 12.24 7.14
N PHE A 99 -7.59 11.36 7.34
CA PHE A 99 -6.17 11.65 7.12
C PHE A 99 -5.71 11.16 5.75
N LEU A 100 -6.22 10.04 5.27
CA LEU A 100 -5.96 9.60 3.91
C LEU A 100 -7.29 9.28 3.27
N THR A 101 -7.79 10.18 2.43
CA THR A 101 -9.05 9.99 1.71
C THR A 101 -8.86 8.99 0.57
N ARG A 102 -9.96 8.49 0.02
CA ARG A 102 -9.91 7.65 -1.19
C ARG A 102 -9.27 8.39 -2.37
N GLU A 103 -9.56 9.68 -2.53
CA GLU A 103 -8.97 10.50 -3.60
C GLU A 103 -7.45 10.61 -3.45
N ASP A 104 -6.95 10.76 -2.21
CA ASP A 104 -5.51 10.79 -1.94
C ASP A 104 -4.83 9.46 -2.36
N ILE A 105 -5.43 8.33 -1.99
CA ILE A 105 -4.87 7.00 -2.26
C ILE A 105 -5.00 6.62 -3.75
N ASP A 106 -6.18 6.79 -4.35
CA ASP A 106 -6.40 6.51 -5.78
C ASP A 106 -5.50 7.42 -6.64
N GLY A 107 -5.36 8.69 -6.27
CA GLY A 107 -4.46 9.63 -6.92
C GLY A 107 -2.99 9.20 -6.83
N PHE A 108 -2.55 8.76 -5.64
CA PHE A 108 -1.21 8.23 -5.42
C PHE A 108 -0.92 6.98 -6.26
N VAL A 109 -1.84 6.01 -6.26
CA VAL A 109 -1.68 4.75 -7.02
C VAL A 109 -1.61 5.05 -8.50
N ASN A 110 -2.56 5.82 -9.05
CA ASN A 110 -2.60 6.14 -10.47
C ASN A 110 -1.34 6.91 -10.93
N HIS A 111 -0.91 7.91 -10.16
CA HIS A 111 0.30 8.66 -10.46
C HIS A 111 1.54 7.76 -10.46
N THR A 112 1.70 6.95 -9.42
CA THR A 112 2.88 6.10 -9.24
C THR A 112 2.95 5.00 -10.30
N VAL A 113 1.82 4.39 -10.64
CA VAL A 113 1.74 3.38 -11.71
C VAL A 113 2.10 4.00 -13.06
N HIS A 114 1.57 5.18 -13.38
CA HIS A 114 1.91 5.87 -14.62
C HIS A 114 3.41 6.17 -14.71
N LEU A 115 4.00 6.71 -13.64
CA LEU A 115 5.44 6.99 -13.56
C LEU A 115 6.30 5.72 -13.72
N LEU A 116 5.91 4.63 -13.04
CA LEU A 116 6.60 3.34 -13.18
C LEU A 116 6.53 2.82 -14.61
N CYS A 117 5.37 2.90 -15.26
CA CYS A 117 5.17 2.51 -16.65
C CYS A 117 6.06 3.32 -17.60
N GLU A 118 6.19 4.64 -17.40
CA GLU A 118 7.11 5.48 -18.18
C GLU A 118 8.57 5.05 -17.99
N ILE A 119 9.02 4.89 -16.75
CA ILE A 119 10.40 4.50 -16.42
C ILE A 119 10.74 3.14 -17.03
N VAL A 120 9.84 2.17 -16.89
CA VAL A 120 10.03 0.82 -17.46
C VAL A 120 10.03 0.87 -18.98
N SER A 121 9.10 1.59 -19.61
CA SER A 121 9.04 1.71 -21.07
C SER A 121 10.31 2.32 -21.65
N GLN A 122 10.83 3.38 -21.02
CA GLN A 122 12.11 4.00 -21.40
C GLN A 122 13.28 3.03 -21.28
N ARG A 123 13.36 2.27 -20.17
CA ARG A 123 14.44 1.30 -19.95
C ARG A 123 14.37 0.10 -20.89
N MET A 124 13.16 -0.28 -21.32
CA MET A 124 12.93 -1.42 -22.20
C MET A 124 12.88 -1.04 -23.70
N ASN A 125 13.10 0.23 -24.06
CA ASN A 125 12.93 0.76 -25.43
C ASN A 125 11.55 0.44 -26.04
N MET A 126 10.50 0.38 -25.22
CA MET A 126 9.13 0.19 -25.69
C MET A 126 8.48 1.57 -25.90
N GLY A 127 7.80 1.76 -27.03
CA GLY A 127 6.95 2.94 -27.26
C GLY A 127 5.90 3.05 -26.16
N GLY A 128 5.69 4.26 -25.63
CA GLY A 128 5.08 4.54 -24.32
C GLY A 128 3.80 3.76 -23.96
N CYS A 129 3.61 3.57 -22.64
CA CYS A 129 2.48 2.86 -22.06
C CYS A 129 1.16 3.62 -22.29
N MET A 130 0.21 2.99 -23.01
CA MET A 130 -1.19 3.39 -23.01
C MET A 130 -1.90 2.58 -21.92
N LEU A 131 -2.37 3.27 -20.87
CA LEU A 131 -3.38 2.77 -19.95
C LEU A 131 -4.77 3.14 -20.48
#